data_AF-A0A2V3IUU9-F1
#
_entry.id   AF-A0A2V3IUU9-F1
#
_cell.length_a   1.000
_cell.length_b   1.000
_cell.length_c   1.000
_cell.angle_alpha   90.00
_cell.angle_beta   90.00
_cell.angle_gamma   90.00
#
_symmetry.space_group_name_H-M   'P 1'
#
loop_
_entity.id
_entity.type
_entity.pdbx_description
1 polymer ?
#
loop_
_entity_poly.entity_id
_entity_poly.type
_entity_poly.pdbx_seq_one_letter_code
_entity_poly.pdbx_strand_id
1 'polypeptide(L)'
;MGFSQSAFIGNPLKPVQRSEIQRAKKRTCMRPMSMALEVGQKVRVCKSVIMYHYPGKRNEPMDVQGLEGVITKDVSHRDGVEVSATCPYVVSFDETPKKFIAHFEESELEVL
;
A
#
# COMPACT_ATOMS: atom_id res chain seq x y z
N MET A 1 60.08 23.13 -31.34
CA MET A 1 58.69 22.71 -31.63
C MET A 1 58.72 21.24 -32.06
N GLY A 2 58.28 20.31 -31.21
CA GLY A 2 58.25 18.88 -31.51
C GLY A 2 56.86 18.31 -31.24
N PHE A 3 56.13 17.99 -32.31
CA PHE A 3 54.79 17.41 -32.26
C PHE A 3 54.89 15.93 -31.89
N SER A 4 54.52 15.58 -30.66
CA SER A 4 54.33 14.18 -30.24
C SER A 4 52.89 13.76 -30.54
N GLN A 5 52.70 13.06 -31.66
CA GLN A 5 51.47 12.34 -31.94
C GLN A 5 51.57 10.99 -31.21
N SER A 6 50.74 10.77 -30.20
CA SER A 6 50.55 9.44 -29.62
C SER A 6 49.09 9.04 -29.71
N ALA A 7 48.91 7.83 -30.19
CA ALA A 7 47.75 7.34 -30.89
C ALA A 7 46.54 7.08 -29.97
N PHE A 8 45.37 7.38 -30.52
CA PHE A 8 44.06 6.92 -30.04
C PHE A 8 44.02 5.39 -29.98
N ILE A 9 44.01 4.81 -28.78
CA ILE A 9 43.65 3.41 -28.58
C ILE A 9 42.14 3.36 -28.34
N GLY A 10 41.39 3.17 -29.44
CA GLY A 10 39.96 2.90 -29.39
C GLY A 10 39.70 1.53 -28.77
N ASN A 11 38.97 1.50 -27.67
CA ASN A 11 38.55 0.27 -27.01
C ASN A 11 37.30 -0.27 -27.74
N PRO A 12 37.28 -1.52 -28.25
CA PRO A 12 36.11 -2.04 -28.95
C PRO A 12 35.00 -2.37 -27.94
N LEU A 13 33.89 -1.62 -28.01
CA LEU A 13 32.67 -1.96 -27.29
C LEU A 13 32.16 -3.33 -27.76
N LYS A 14 32.08 -4.28 -26.83
CA LYS A 14 31.52 -5.61 -27.09
C LYS A 14 30.04 -5.46 -27.45
N PRO A 15 29.52 -6.17 -28.47
CA PRO A 15 28.10 -6.17 -28.76
C PRO A 15 27.34 -6.81 -27.60
N VAL A 16 26.46 -6.06 -26.95
CA VAL A 16 25.50 -6.58 -25.98
C VAL A 16 24.50 -7.44 -26.74
N GLN A 17 24.63 -8.75 -26.61
CA GLN A 17 23.77 -9.73 -27.27
C GLN A 17 22.34 -9.55 -26.79
N ARG A 18 21.49 -9.01 -27.67
CA ARG A 18 20.03 -9.09 -27.53
C ARG A 18 19.61 -10.51 -27.90
N SER A 19 19.75 -11.45 -26.96
CA SER A 19 19.20 -12.79 -27.11
C SER A 19 17.76 -12.80 -26.62
N GLU A 20 16.86 -12.60 -27.56
CA GLU A 20 15.46 -12.95 -27.48
C GLU A 20 15.33 -14.48 -27.31
N ILE A 21 14.93 -14.97 -26.14
CA ILE A 21 14.46 -16.36 -25.97
C ILE A 21 13.18 -16.37 -25.14
N GLN A 22 12.11 -16.07 -25.86
CA GLN A 22 10.84 -16.80 -25.96
C GLN A 22 10.30 -17.59 -24.76
N ARG A 23 9.06 -17.22 -24.41
CA ARG A 23 7.92 -18.11 -24.10
C ARG A 23 8.14 -19.21 -23.07
N ALA A 24 7.83 -18.88 -21.81
CA ALA A 24 7.23 -19.84 -20.88
C ALA A 24 5.69 -19.67 -20.87
N LYS A 25 5.03 -20.82 -20.95
CA LYS A 25 3.61 -21.03 -21.19
C LYS A 25 2.73 -20.55 -20.02
N LYS A 26 1.52 -20.13 -20.39
CA LYS A 26 0.31 -19.97 -19.57
C LYS A 26 0.21 -21.04 -18.46
N ARG A 27 0.33 -20.59 -17.21
CA ARG A 27 -0.39 -21.16 -16.06
C ARG A 27 -1.22 -20.04 -15.43
N THR A 28 -2.33 -19.71 -16.07
CA THR A 28 -3.56 -19.31 -15.38
C THR A 28 -4.11 -20.62 -14.80
N CYS A 29 -4.39 -20.82 -13.52
CA CYS A 29 -5.11 -19.96 -12.59
C CYS A 29 -4.80 -20.39 -11.14
N MET A 30 -4.07 -19.57 -10.41
CA MET A 30 -4.48 -19.24 -9.04
C MET A 30 -4.55 -17.73 -9.05
N ARG A 31 -5.75 -17.19 -9.32
CA ARG A 31 -6.00 -15.81 -8.89
C ARG A 31 -5.70 -15.82 -7.39
N PRO A 32 -4.81 -14.97 -6.83
CA PRO A 32 -5.03 -14.59 -5.45
C PRO A 32 -6.46 -14.06 -5.47
N MET A 33 -7.34 -14.81 -4.81
CA MET A 33 -8.73 -14.43 -4.61
C MET A 33 -8.61 -13.03 -4.04
N SER A 34 -8.99 -12.02 -4.83
CA SER A 34 -8.84 -10.62 -4.47
C SER A 34 -9.46 -10.48 -3.09
N MET A 35 -8.61 -10.34 -2.07
CA MET A 35 -9.06 -10.09 -0.69
C MET A 35 -9.52 -8.64 -0.68
N ALA A 36 -10.67 -8.42 -1.33
CA ALA A 36 -11.39 -7.18 -1.24
C ALA A 36 -11.73 -7.00 0.24
N LEU A 37 -11.42 -5.82 0.76
CA LEU A 37 -11.76 -5.44 2.12
C LEU A 37 -13.29 -5.40 2.21
N GLU A 38 -13.88 -6.37 2.91
CA GLU A 38 -15.31 -6.41 3.14
C GLU A 38 -15.65 -5.88 4.52
N VAL A 39 -16.83 -5.28 4.64
CA VAL A 39 -17.37 -4.84 5.93
C VAL A 39 -17.56 -6.07 6.83
N GLY A 40 -17.03 -5.99 8.05
CA GLY A 40 -17.06 -7.05 9.06
C GLY A 40 -15.78 -7.90 9.14
N GLN A 41 -14.80 -7.69 8.27
CA GLN A 41 -13.52 -8.36 8.38
C GLN A 41 -12.65 -7.75 9.48
N LYS A 42 -11.82 -8.61 10.11
CA LYS A 42 -10.78 -8.18 11.04
C LYS A 42 -9.57 -7.71 10.25
N VAL A 43 -9.07 -6.54 10.62
CA VAL A 43 -7.93 -5.92 9.98
C VAL A 43 -6.91 -5.49 11.02
N ARG A 44 -5.66 -5.48 10.59
CA ARG A 44 -4.54 -4.92 11.34
C ARG A 44 -3.97 -3.73 10.58
N VAL A 45 -3.60 -2.69 11.30
CA VAL A 45 -2.93 -1.51 10.71
C VAL A 45 -1.44 -1.83 10.53
N CYS A 46 -0.95 -1.82 9.29
CA CYS A 46 0.45 -2.14 8.99
C CYS A 46 1.36 -0.91 8.86
N LYS A 47 0.79 0.24 8.50
CA LYS A 47 1.51 1.51 8.38
C LYS A 47 1.39 2.36 9.66
N SER A 48 2.40 3.17 9.92
CA SER A 48 2.36 4.19 10.98
C SER A 48 1.41 5.32 10.59
N VAL A 49 0.25 5.38 11.24
CA VAL A 49 -0.75 6.44 11.08
C VAL A 49 -0.85 7.17 12.41
N ILE A 50 -0.64 8.49 12.40
CA ILE A 50 -0.73 9.33 13.59
C ILE A 50 -2.12 9.96 13.64
N MET A 51 -2.82 9.73 14.74
CA MET A 51 -4.19 10.19 14.94
C MET A 51 -4.31 11.07 16.18
N TYR A 52 -5.13 12.12 16.09
CA TYR A 52 -5.28 13.13 17.16
C TYR A 52 -6.63 13.07 17.89
N HIS A 53 -7.60 12.31 17.37
CA HIS A 53 -8.94 12.20 17.94
C HIS A 53 -9.13 10.98 18.86
N TYR A 54 -8.05 10.53 19.50
CA TYR A 54 -8.10 9.37 20.37
C TYR A 54 -8.95 9.64 21.64
N PRO A 55 -9.87 8.74 22.02
CA PRO A 55 -10.71 8.95 23.18
C PRO A 55 -9.89 8.95 24.47
N GLY A 56 -10.01 10.03 25.25
CA GLY A 56 -9.27 10.21 26.51
C GLY A 56 -8.03 11.09 26.37
N LYS A 57 -7.49 11.24 25.15
CA LYS A 57 -6.32 12.06 24.85
C LYS A 57 -6.57 12.93 23.64
N ARG A 58 -7.24 14.07 23.85
CA ARG A 58 -7.54 15.02 22.76
C ARG A 58 -6.26 15.76 22.36
N ASN A 59 -6.00 15.86 21.05
CA ASN A 59 -4.86 16.56 20.46
C ASN A 59 -3.48 15.98 20.79
N GLU A 60 -3.39 14.78 21.36
CA GLU A 60 -2.12 14.08 21.49
C GLU A 60 -1.88 13.22 20.24
N PRO A 61 -0.68 13.25 19.65
CA PRO A 61 -0.33 12.36 18.55
C PRO A 61 -0.24 10.93 19.07
N MET A 62 -1.11 10.06 18.59
CA MET A 62 -1.07 8.63 18.90
C MET A 62 -0.87 7.83 17.63
N ASP A 63 0.15 6.98 17.64
CA ASP A 63 0.39 6.03 16.55
C ASP A 63 -0.54 4.82 16.72
N VAL A 64 -1.20 4.42 15.63
CA VAL A 64 -2.15 3.30 15.60
C VAL A 64 -1.60 2.06 14.89
N GLN A 65 -0.30 2.03 14.57
CA GLN A 65 0.34 0.88 13.93
C GLN A 65 0.22 -0.37 14.82
N GLY A 66 -0.12 -1.48 14.18
CA GLY A 66 -0.23 -2.78 14.82
C GLY A 66 -1.52 -2.98 15.62
N LEU A 67 -2.39 -1.97 15.73
CA LEU A 67 -3.72 -2.13 16.32
C LEU A 67 -4.60 -2.99 15.40
N GLU A 68 -5.41 -3.83 16.04
CA GLU A 68 -6.39 -4.67 15.37
C GLU A 68 -7.80 -4.11 15.55
N GLY A 69 -8.58 -4.17 14.49
CA GLY A 69 -9.95 -3.65 14.49
C GLY A 69 -10.83 -4.38 13.49
N VAL A 70 -12.09 -3.96 13.42
CA VAL A 70 -13.08 -4.51 12.50
C VAL A 70 -13.53 -3.42 11.54
N ILE A 71 -13.60 -3.74 10.24
CA ILE A 71 -14.17 -2.80 9.26
C ILE A 71 -15.67 -2.67 9.53
N THR A 72 -16.12 -1.49 9.89
CA THR A 72 -17.53 -1.21 10.16
C THR A 72 -18.28 -0.76 8.91
N LYS A 73 -17.65 0.06 8.05
CA LYS A 73 -18.32 0.66 6.88
C LYS A 73 -17.33 0.95 5.75
N ASP A 74 -17.83 0.89 4.53
CA ASP A 74 -17.23 1.51 3.34
C ASP A 74 -17.99 2.81 3.02
N VAL A 75 -17.26 3.91 2.82
CA VAL A 75 -17.81 5.25 2.55
C VAL A 75 -17.63 5.66 1.08
N SER A 76 -17.19 4.74 0.22
CA SER A 76 -17.00 4.98 -1.22
C SER A 76 -18.32 5.31 -1.92
N HIS A 77 -19.44 4.80 -1.40
CA HIS A 77 -20.78 5.03 -1.94
C HIS A 77 -21.68 5.67 -0.88
N ARG A 78 -22.21 6.86 -1.18
CA ARG A 78 -23.17 7.55 -0.33
C ARG A 78 -24.43 7.87 -1.12
N ASP A 79 -25.56 7.31 -0.68
CA ASP A 79 -26.90 7.61 -1.22
C ASP A 79 -26.98 7.48 -2.76
N GLY A 80 -26.26 6.52 -3.34
CA GLY A 80 -26.20 6.29 -4.80
C GLY A 80 -25.22 7.18 -5.56
N VAL A 81 -24.43 8.01 -4.86
CA VAL A 81 -23.36 8.82 -5.43
C VAL A 81 -22.01 8.26 -5.00
N GLU A 82 -21.12 8.05 -5.98
CA GLU A 82 -19.72 7.72 -5.74
C GLU A 82 -19.02 8.94 -5.11
N VAL A 83 -18.47 8.74 -3.92
CA VAL A 83 -17.74 9.78 -3.20
C VAL A 83 -16.25 9.54 -3.38
N SER A 84 -15.51 10.58 -3.74
CA SER A 84 -14.05 10.55 -3.82
C SER A 84 -13.40 10.61 -2.43
N ALA A 85 -13.77 9.69 -1.54
CA ALA A 85 -13.17 9.59 -0.22
C ALA A 85 -11.77 8.98 -0.34
N THR A 86 -10.75 9.72 0.08
CA THR A 86 -9.36 9.21 0.10
C THR A 86 -9.20 8.02 1.05
N CYS A 87 -9.97 8.01 2.15
CA CYS A 87 -9.95 6.97 3.18
C CYS A 87 -11.36 6.38 3.34
N PRO A 88 -11.79 5.45 2.47
CA PRO A 88 -13.17 4.96 2.45
C PRO A 88 -13.49 3.95 3.55
N TYR A 89 -12.49 3.25 4.10
CA TYR A 89 -12.71 2.19 5.08
C TYR A 89 -12.76 2.74 6.49
N VAL A 90 -13.89 2.52 7.16
CA VAL A 90 -14.09 2.89 8.56
C VAL A 90 -13.80 1.68 9.43
N VAL A 91 -12.78 1.77 10.27
CA VAL A 91 -12.38 0.70 11.21
C VAL A 91 -12.77 1.11 12.62
N SER A 92 -13.41 0.19 13.34
CA SER A 92 -13.69 0.29 14.77
C SER A 92 -12.69 -0.53 15.56
N PHE A 93 -12.10 0.10 16.58
CA PHE A 93 -11.19 -0.56 17.51
C PHE A 93 -11.92 -0.83 18.82
N ASP A 94 -12.08 -2.12 19.16
CA ASP A 94 -12.76 -2.58 20.37
C ASP A 94 -11.80 -2.77 21.56
N GLU A 95 -10.48 -2.81 21.30
CA GLU A 95 -9.44 -2.95 22.36
C GLU A 95 -9.29 -1.69 23.23
N THR A 96 -9.90 -0.58 22.80
CA THR A 96 -9.86 0.69 23.51
C THR A 96 -11.06 0.78 24.48
N PRO A 97 -10.92 1.35 25.70
CA PRO A 97 -12.03 1.50 26.66
C PRO A 97 -13.24 2.28 26.13
N LYS A 98 -13.09 2.99 25.01
CA LYS A 98 -14.16 3.71 24.32
C LYS A 98 -14.06 3.39 22.83
N LYS A 99 -15.21 3.16 22.18
CA LYS A 99 -15.30 2.87 20.74
C LYS A 99 -14.54 3.94 19.94
N PHE A 100 -13.38 3.58 19.43
CA PHE A 100 -12.56 4.45 18.59
C PHE A 100 -12.83 4.08 17.14
N ILE A 101 -13.16 5.09 16.34
CA ILE A 101 -13.49 4.93 14.94
C ILE A 101 -12.55 5.81 14.13
N ALA A 102 -11.93 5.22 13.11
CA ALA A 102 -11.03 5.95 12.22
C ALA A 102 -11.19 5.50 10.78
N HIS A 103 -10.79 6.39 9.87
CA HIS A 103 -10.83 6.16 8.44
C HIS A 103 -9.43 5.79 7.97
N PHE A 104 -9.34 4.77 7.15
CA PHE A 104 -8.08 4.27 6.59
C PHE A 104 -8.22 4.04 5.08
N GLU A 105 -7.06 4.02 4.42
CA GLU A 105 -6.94 3.56 3.05
C GLU A 105 -6.74 2.03 2.99
N GLU A 106 -7.05 1.41 1.85
CA GLU A 106 -6.74 -0.01 1.60
C GLU A 106 -5.25 -0.33 1.77
N SER A 107 -4.39 0.60 1.35
CA SER A 107 -2.94 0.45 1.40
C SER A 107 -2.36 0.43 2.83
N GLU A 108 -3.15 0.78 3.84
CA GLU A 108 -2.73 0.88 5.25
C GLU A 108 -3.16 -0.32 6.09
N LEU A 109 -4.12 -1.11 5.59
CA LEU A 109 -4.74 -2.22 6.29
C LEU A 109 -4.30 -3.57 5.71
N GLU A 110 -4.16 -4.56 6.59
CA GLU A 110 -3.95 -5.96 6.22
C GLU A 110 -5.06 -6.82 6.84
N VAL A 111 -5.67 -7.70 6.03
CA VAL A 111 -6.73 -8.61 6.48
C VAL A 111 -6.11 -9.82 7.17
N LEU A 112 -6.70 -10.22 8.30
CA LEU A 112 -6.30 -11.40 9.08
C LEU A 112 -7.12 -12.65 8.73
#